data_AF-A0A2G5USX8-F1
#
_entry.id   AF-A0A2G5USX8-F1
#
_cell.length_a   1.000
_cell.length_b   1.000
_cell.length_c   1.000
_cell.angle_alpha   90.00
_cell.angle_beta   90.00
_cell.angle_gamma   90.00
#
_symmetry.space_group_name_H-M   'P 1'
#
loop_
_entity.id
_entity.type
_entity.pdbx_description
1 polymer ?
#
loop_
_entity_poly.entity_id
_entity_poly.type
_entity_poly.pdbx_seq_one_letter_code
_entity_poly.pdbx_strand_id
1 'polypeptide(L)'
;MLFFSCICESGTYVRTICVHLGLILGCGGQMQELRRNRSGICDENENMVTMHDVLDAQYMLDTQKDESYMRHIVRPLEALLTQHKRVVVKDSCVNAICYGAKILIPGILRYDDDIEVGKEIVIMTTKGEAICIAIAQMSTSTIASVDHGIVAKSKRVIMERDVYGRKWGLGPVASKKKQMVKDGLLDKFGKPNSTTPKSWAKEYVQTDKAKKEQEDKEDEEEEEAPKKKSKKAVKQEVSSSSDSE
;
A
#
# COMPACT_ATOMS: atom_id res chain seq x y z
N MET A 1 46.49 -0.01 2.75
CA MET A 1 45.15 -0.28 3.33
C MET A 1 44.28 0.93 3.01
N LEU A 2 43.15 0.73 2.34
CA LEU A 2 42.24 1.81 1.92
C LEU A 2 40.97 1.75 2.77
N PHE A 3 40.55 2.89 3.31
CA PHE A 3 39.25 3.06 3.96
C PHE A 3 38.41 4.03 3.13
N PHE A 4 37.17 3.66 2.83
CA PHE A 4 36.23 4.53 2.13
C PHE A 4 34.80 4.29 2.62
N SER A 5 33.96 5.31 2.53
CA SER A 5 32.50 5.21 2.74
C SER A 5 31.80 5.27 1.39
N CYS A 6 30.83 4.40 1.15
CA CYS A 6 30.00 4.41 -0.06
C CYS A 6 28.52 4.42 0.28
N ILE A 7 27.74 5.22 -0.46
CA ILE A 7 26.28 5.19 -0.46
C ILE A 7 25.87 4.44 -1.72
N CYS A 8 25.10 3.37 -1.56
CA CYS A 8 24.71 2.51 -2.67
C CYS A 8 23.24 2.08 -2.54
N GLU A 9 22.65 1.69 -3.66
CA GLU A 9 21.31 1.12 -3.70
C GLU A 9 21.28 -0.28 -3.03
N SER A 10 20.11 -0.68 -2.53
CA SER A 10 19.89 -2.03 -2.00
C SER A 10 20.24 -3.09 -3.03
N GLY A 11 20.97 -4.13 -2.61
CA GLY A 11 21.43 -5.21 -3.49
C GLY A 11 22.83 -5.00 -4.09
N THR A 12 23.47 -3.86 -3.83
CA THR A 12 24.84 -3.61 -4.27
C THR A 12 25.85 -4.49 -3.52
N TYR A 13 26.65 -5.25 -4.24
CA TYR A 13 27.71 -6.08 -3.66
C TYR A 13 29.00 -5.27 -3.44
N VAL A 14 29.20 -4.78 -2.22
CA VAL A 14 30.40 -3.99 -1.85
C VAL A 14 31.71 -4.75 -2.09
N ARG A 15 31.70 -6.08 -1.91
CA ARG A 15 32.85 -6.94 -2.24
C ARG A 15 33.29 -6.78 -3.69
N THR A 16 32.33 -6.75 -4.62
CA THR A 16 32.59 -6.61 -6.06
C THR A 16 33.17 -5.23 -6.38
N ILE A 17 32.70 -4.18 -5.69
CA ILE A 17 33.27 -2.83 -5.81
C ILE A 17 34.76 -2.83 -5.41
N CYS A 18 35.13 -3.48 -4.31
CA CYS A 18 36.53 -3.58 -3.89
C CYS A 18 37.42 -4.31 -4.92
N VAL A 19 36.90 -5.38 -5.54
CA VAL A 19 37.62 -6.10 -6.61
C VAL A 19 37.76 -5.21 -7.84
N HIS A 20 36.69 -4.55 -8.27
CA HIS A 20 36.71 -3.68 -9.45
C HIS A 20 37.66 -2.48 -9.26
N LEU A 21 37.68 -1.87 -8.07
CA LEU A 21 38.65 -0.83 -7.72
C LEU A 21 40.09 -1.35 -7.84
N GLY A 22 40.35 -2.55 -7.34
CA GLY A 22 41.66 -3.20 -7.46
C GLY A 22 42.09 -3.49 -8.90
N LEU A 23 41.14 -3.87 -9.76
CA LEU A 23 41.39 -4.08 -11.19
C LEU A 23 41.69 -2.77 -11.92
N ILE A 24 40.95 -1.69 -11.62
CA ILE A 24 41.17 -0.35 -12.20
C ILE A 24 42.54 0.20 -11.80
N LEU A 25 42.98 -0.04 -10.56
CA LEU A 25 44.28 0.38 -10.06
C LEU A 25 45.44 -0.52 -10.51
N GLY A 26 45.15 -1.69 -11.11
CA GLY A 26 46.15 -2.63 -11.61
C GLY A 26 46.89 -3.45 -10.54
N CYS A 27 46.67 -3.19 -9.25
CA CYS A 27 47.31 -3.91 -8.14
C CYS A 27 46.48 -5.07 -7.58
N GLY A 28 45.22 -5.22 -8.01
CA GLY A 28 44.26 -6.12 -7.38
C GLY A 28 43.72 -5.57 -6.06
N GLY A 29 42.58 -6.08 -5.61
CA GLY A 29 41.89 -5.58 -4.42
C GLY A 29 40.95 -6.61 -3.82
N GLN A 30 40.98 -6.74 -2.50
CA GLN A 30 40.11 -7.64 -1.75
C GLN A 30 39.54 -6.92 -0.54
N MET A 31 38.26 -7.16 -0.25
CA MET A 31 37.59 -6.63 0.93
C MET A 31 38.13 -7.32 2.19
N GLN A 32 38.66 -6.52 3.12
CA GLN A 32 39.15 -6.99 4.42
C GLN A 32 38.03 -6.96 5.46
N GLU A 33 37.46 -5.77 5.69
CA GLU A 33 36.41 -5.54 6.67
C GLU A 33 35.27 -4.74 6.02
N LEU A 34 34.05 -4.96 6.51
CA LEU A 34 32.86 -4.24 6.08
C LEU A 34 32.00 -3.95 7.30
N ARG A 35 31.72 -2.66 7.51
CA ARG A 35 30.74 -2.21 8.50
C ARG A 35 29.63 -1.45 7.78
N ARG A 36 28.39 -1.86 8.03
CA ARG A 36 27.20 -1.13 7.55
C ARG A 36 26.80 -0.13 8.62
N ASN A 37 26.94 1.16 8.32
CA ASN A 37 26.54 2.26 9.20
C ASN A 37 25.04 2.57 9.11
N ARG A 38 24.44 2.45 7.93
CA ARG A 38 23.02 2.78 7.68
C ARG A 38 22.27 1.69 6.93
N SER A 39 21.00 1.50 7.28
CA SER A 39 20.06 0.65 6.56
C SER A 39 18.68 1.32 6.51
N GLY A 40 18.33 1.89 5.34
CA GLY A 40 17.09 2.66 5.19
C GLY A 40 17.12 3.91 6.06
N ILE A 41 16.12 4.06 6.94
CA ILE A 41 16.05 5.15 7.92
C ILE A 41 16.91 4.90 9.17
N CYS A 42 17.29 3.65 9.45
CA CYS A 42 18.03 3.30 10.66
C CYS A 42 19.52 3.58 10.46
N ASP A 43 20.06 4.48 11.27
CA ASP A 43 21.48 4.85 11.28
C ASP A 43 22.14 4.43 12.60
N GLU A 44 23.47 4.37 12.63
CA GLU A 44 24.22 3.96 13.82
C GLU A 44 24.08 4.90 15.01
N ASN A 45 23.78 6.17 14.75
CA ASN A 45 23.60 7.18 15.78
C ASN A 45 22.23 7.10 16.47
N GLU A 46 21.26 6.40 15.86
CA GLU A 46 19.89 6.33 16.37
C GLU A 46 19.58 4.97 16.99
N ASN A 47 19.73 4.88 18.32
CA ASN A 47 19.28 3.75 19.13
C ASN A 47 19.82 2.39 18.65
N MET A 48 21.12 2.33 18.31
CA MET A 48 21.79 1.06 18.05
C MET A 48 22.00 0.32 19.37
N VAL A 49 21.49 -0.89 19.44
CA VAL A 49 21.56 -1.76 20.62
C VAL A 49 22.44 -2.97 20.33
N THR A 50 23.11 -3.46 21.36
CA THR A 50 23.90 -4.69 21.28
C THR A 50 23.09 -5.91 21.71
N MET A 51 23.59 -7.10 21.39
CA MET A 51 22.96 -8.35 21.86
C MET A 51 22.99 -8.49 23.39
N HIS A 52 23.96 -7.86 24.05
CA HIS A 52 24.05 -7.84 25.50
C HIS A 52 22.90 -7.02 26.12
N ASP A 53 22.60 -5.84 25.54
CA ASP A 53 21.49 -5.00 26.01
C ASP A 53 20.14 -5.74 25.90
N VAL A 54 19.94 -6.51 24.83
CA VAL A 54 18.73 -7.33 24.64
C VAL A 54 18.60 -8.41 25.72
N LEU A 55 19.71 -9.07 26.08
CA LEU A 55 19.74 -10.09 27.13
C LEU A 55 19.40 -9.47 28.49
N ASP A 56 20.03 -8.34 28.80
CA ASP A 56 19.84 -7.63 30.07
C ASP A 56 18.41 -7.11 30.21
N ALA A 57 17.83 -6.57 29.14
CA ALA A 57 16.44 -6.12 29.14
C ALA A 57 15.45 -7.27 29.36
N GLN A 58 15.70 -8.43 28.76
CA GLN A 58 14.87 -9.61 29.00
C GLN A 58 14.98 -10.09 30.45
N TYR A 59 16.19 -10.13 31.01
CA TYR A 59 16.41 -10.53 32.40
C TYR A 59 15.71 -9.61 33.41
N MET A 60 15.78 -8.29 33.19
CA MET A 60 15.11 -7.29 34.03
C MET A 60 13.59 -7.43 33.97
N LEU A 61 13.04 -7.71 32.79
CA LEU A 61 11.60 -7.95 32.62
C LEU A 61 11.17 -9.20 33.40
N ASP A 62 11.93 -10.28 33.34
CA ASP A 62 11.56 -11.54 34.01
C ASP A 62 11.72 -11.46 35.53
N THR A 63 12.77 -10.77 36.01
CA THR A 63 13.10 -10.70 37.44
C THR A 63 12.30 -9.63 38.17
N GLN A 64 12.24 -8.42 37.61
CA GLN A 64 11.68 -7.24 38.28
C GLN A 64 10.33 -6.81 37.68
N LYS A 65 9.91 -7.40 36.55
CA LYS A 65 8.72 -6.99 35.78
C LYS A 65 8.75 -5.52 35.36
N ASP A 66 9.93 -4.94 35.24
CA ASP A 66 10.11 -3.61 34.68
C ASP A 66 10.21 -3.68 33.16
N GLU A 67 9.27 -3.03 32.47
CA GLU A 67 9.21 -2.97 31.00
C GLU A 67 10.01 -1.81 30.41
N SER A 68 10.49 -0.89 31.24
CA SER A 68 11.10 0.38 30.79
C SER A 68 12.29 0.13 29.87
N TYR A 69 13.15 -0.83 30.22
CA TYR A 69 14.33 -1.15 29.42
C TYR A 69 13.96 -1.81 28.08
N MET A 70 13.03 -2.77 28.10
CA MET A 70 12.54 -3.44 26.88
C MET A 70 11.90 -2.46 25.90
N ARG A 71 11.08 -1.52 26.40
CA ARG A 71 10.43 -0.48 25.59
C ARG A 71 11.41 0.54 25.01
N HIS A 72 12.60 0.67 25.57
CA HIS A 72 13.66 1.52 25.03
C HIS A 72 14.39 0.85 23.85
N ILE A 73 14.66 -0.44 23.97
CA ILE A 73 15.38 -1.23 22.94
C ILE A 73 14.47 -1.50 21.73
N VAL A 74 13.20 -1.82 21.96
CA VAL A 74 12.25 -2.16 20.89
C VAL A 74 11.60 -0.90 20.34
N ARG A 75 12.02 -0.48 19.14
CA ARG A 75 11.37 0.63 18.42
C ARG A 75 10.04 0.17 17.78
N PRO A 76 9.01 1.03 17.75
CA PRO A 76 7.77 0.74 17.04
C PRO A 76 8.01 0.67 15.53
N LEU A 77 7.22 -0.16 14.84
CA LEU A 77 7.35 -0.38 13.39
C LEU A 77 7.13 0.91 12.57
N GLU A 78 6.35 1.85 13.12
CA GLU A 78 6.07 3.16 12.55
C GLU A 78 7.35 3.96 12.27
N ALA A 79 8.43 3.72 13.04
CA ALA A 79 9.72 4.38 12.83
C ALA A 79 10.29 4.11 11.41
N LEU A 80 10.04 2.93 10.85
CA LEU A 80 10.49 2.53 9.51
C LEU A 80 9.72 3.23 8.38
N LEU A 81 8.52 3.73 8.68
CA LEU A 81 7.57 4.25 7.69
C LEU A 81 7.63 5.77 7.53
N THR A 82 8.53 6.43 8.25
CA THR A 82 8.67 7.90 8.30
C THR A 82 9.03 8.56 6.97
N GLN A 83 9.64 7.86 6.02
CA GLN A 83 9.96 8.39 4.69
C GLN A 83 8.74 8.50 3.76
N HIS A 84 7.68 7.72 4.03
CA HIS A 84 6.52 7.65 3.14
C HIS A 84 5.54 8.78 3.45
N LYS A 85 4.84 9.24 2.41
CA LYS A 85 3.77 10.22 2.55
C LYS A 85 2.60 9.62 3.31
N ARG A 86 1.96 10.42 4.16
CA ARG A 86 0.96 9.95 5.12
C ARG A 86 -0.45 10.36 4.73
N VAL A 87 -1.41 9.44 4.92
CA VAL A 87 -2.84 9.75 4.83
C VAL A 87 -3.52 9.27 6.10
N VAL A 88 -4.14 10.21 6.83
CA VAL A 88 -4.87 9.96 8.07
C VAL A 88 -6.30 9.62 7.73
N VAL A 89 -6.78 8.47 8.19
CA VAL A 89 -8.16 8.01 7.98
C VAL A 89 -9.01 8.10 9.23
N LYS A 90 -10.33 8.15 9.04
CA LYS A 90 -11.32 8.06 10.12
C LYS A 90 -11.30 6.67 10.76
N ASP A 91 -11.43 6.64 12.08
CA ASP A 91 -11.49 5.41 12.88
C ASP A 91 -12.56 4.41 12.39
N SER A 92 -13.66 4.90 11.80
CA SER A 92 -14.72 4.05 11.24
C SER A 92 -14.29 3.22 10.04
N CYS A 93 -13.25 3.65 9.32
CA CYS A 93 -12.77 3.02 8.10
C CYS A 93 -11.60 2.05 8.36
N VAL A 94 -10.94 2.16 9.52
CA VAL A 94 -9.73 1.41 9.86
C VAL A 94 -9.93 -0.10 9.71
N ASN A 95 -10.95 -0.66 10.37
CA ASN A 95 -11.16 -2.11 10.33
C ASN A 95 -11.47 -2.59 8.89
N ALA A 96 -12.22 -1.83 8.10
CA ALA A 96 -12.48 -2.17 6.70
C ALA A 96 -11.17 -2.24 5.88
N ILE A 97 -10.23 -1.33 6.13
CA ILE A 97 -8.92 -1.32 5.49
C ILE A 97 -8.08 -2.53 5.94
N CYS A 98 -8.19 -2.95 7.21
CA CYS A 98 -7.53 -4.17 7.70
C CYS A 98 -8.04 -5.46 7.00
N TYR A 99 -9.28 -5.45 6.50
CA TYR A 99 -9.81 -6.53 5.64
C TYR A 99 -9.42 -6.40 4.17
N GLY A 100 -8.68 -5.36 3.79
CA GLY A 100 -8.24 -5.13 2.41
C GLY A 100 -9.20 -4.27 1.58
N ALA A 101 -10.15 -3.56 2.20
CA ALA A 101 -10.98 -2.61 1.46
C ALA A 101 -10.14 -1.50 0.82
N LYS A 102 -10.61 -0.99 -0.32
CA LYS A 102 -10.02 0.19 -0.97
C LYS A 102 -10.28 1.44 -0.11
N ILE A 103 -9.33 2.37 -0.08
CA ILE A 103 -9.49 3.63 0.67
C ILE A 103 -10.27 4.61 -0.18
N LEU A 104 -11.41 5.07 0.33
CA LEU A 104 -12.31 6.00 -0.35
C LEU A 104 -12.18 7.41 0.25
N ILE A 105 -12.49 8.44 -0.55
CA ILE A 105 -12.44 9.87 -0.15
C ILE A 105 -13.18 10.14 1.18
N PRO A 106 -14.41 9.65 1.42
CA PRO A 106 -15.13 9.95 2.67
C PRO A 106 -14.43 9.45 3.94
N GLY A 107 -13.51 8.49 3.79
CA GLY A 107 -12.74 7.89 4.88
C GLY A 107 -11.50 8.69 5.27
N ILE A 108 -11.12 9.71 4.51
CA ILE A 108 -9.90 10.50 4.76
C ILE A 108 -10.24 11.67 5.69
N LEU A 109 -9.31 11.96 6.59
CA LEU A 109 -9.36 13.12 7.48
C LEU A 109 -8.30 14.15 7.12
N ARG A 110 -7.06 13.70 6.89
CA ARG A 110 -5.92 14.53 6.50
C ARG A 110 -5.02 13.76 5.53
N TYR A 111 -4.29 14.47 4.70
CA TYR A 111 -3.32 13.91 3.76
C TYR A 111 -2.09 14.81 3.71
N ASP A 112 -0.95 14.23 3.39
CA ASP A 112 0.29 14.97 3.14
C ASP A 112 0.27 15.67 1.77
N ASP A 113 1.12 16.68 1.63
CA ASP A 113 1.31 17.36 0.35
C ASP A 113 2.21 16.54 -0.60
N ASP A 114 2.11 16.83 -1.89
CA ASP A 114 2.87 16.19 -2.97
C ASP A 114 2.70 14.66 -3.06
N ILE A 115 1.46 14.20 -2.92
CA ILE A 115 1.08 12.83 -3.26
C ILE A 115 0.87 12.78 -4.77
N GLU A 116 1.67 11.94 -5.44
CA GLU A 116 1.51 11.64 -6.86
C GLU A 116 0.85 10.27 -7.05
N VAL A 117 0.19 10.10 -8.19
CA VAL A 117 -0.44 8.84 -8.58
C VAL A 117 0.65 7.77 -8.76
N GLY A 118 0.43 6.59 -8.19
CA GLY A 118 1.35 5.46 -8.27
C GLY A 118 2.43 5.43 -7.18
N LYS A 119 2.61 6.51 -6.39
CA LYS A 119 3.55 6.51 -5.27
C LYS A 119 3.04 5.69 -4.08
N GLU A 120 3.98 5.14 -3.31
CA GLU A 120 3.68 4.43 -2.07
C GLU A 120 3.40 5.42 -0.94
N ILE A 121 2.30 5.18 -0.24
CA ILE A 121 1.84 6.00 0.87
C ILE A 121 1.51 5.11 2.07
N VAL A 122 1.59 5.70 3.26
CA VAL A 122 1.22 5.04 4.51
C VAL A 122 -0.12 5.56 4.98
N ILE A 123 -1.04 4.64 5.22
CA ILE A 123 -2.34 4.95 5.79
C ILE A 123 -2.23 4.80 7.30
N MET A 124 -2.58 5.85 8.04
CA MET A 124 -2.43 5.91 9.49
C MET A 124 -3.73 6.29 10.21
N THR A 125 -3.84 5.87 11.47
CA THR A 125 -4.93 6.32 12.35
C THR A 125 -4.67 7.74 12.85
N THR A 126 -5.67 8.35 13.49
CA THR A 126 -5.53 9.63 14.17
C THR A 126 -4.52 9.61 15.32
N LYS A 127 -4.20 8.41 15.85
CA LYS A 127 -3.23 8.19 16.93
C LYS A 127 -1.79 8.06 16.44
N GLY A 128 -1.57 7.91 15.13
CA GLY A 128 -0.24 7.66 14.57
C GLY A 128 0.09 6.20 14.29
N GLU A 129 -0.84 5.27 14.48
CA GLU A 129 -0.60 3.85 14.21
C GLU A 129 -0.63 3.59 12.69
N ALA A 130 0.31 2.79 12.18
CA ALA A 130 0.34 2.43 10.77
C ALA A 130 -0.66 1.30 10.46
N ILE A 131 -1.64 1.58 9.60
CA ILE A 131 -2.67 0.61 9.23
C ILE A 131 -2.18 -0.26 8.08
N CYS A 132 -1.78 0.38 6.98
CA CYS A 132 -1.32 -0.31 5.79
C CYS A 132 -0.43 0.58 4.92
N ILE A 133 0.36 -0.07 4.07
CA ILE A 133 1.03 0.57 2.94
C ILE A 133 0.08 0.44 1.74
N ALA A 134 -0.14 1.54 1.05
CA ALA A 134 -1.04 1.63 -0.08
C ALA A 134 -0.37 2.35 -1.26
N ILE A 135 -0.90 2.13 -2.45
CA ILE A 135 -0.49 2.84 -3.67
C ILE A 135 -1.53 3.90 -3.95
N ALA A 136 -1.10 5.16 -4.04
CA ALA A 136 -1.96 6.29 -4.36
C ALA A 136 -2.56 6.12 -5.77
N GLN A 137 -3.86 6.30 -5.90
CA GLN A 137 -4.59 6.35 -7.17
C GLN A 137 -5.00 7.78 -7.53
N MET A 138 -4.89 8.70 -6.58
CA MET A 138 -5.21 10.12 -6.72
C MET A 138 -4.02 10.95 -6.26
N SER A 139 -3.84 12.11 -6.91
CA SER A 139 -2.90 13.13 -6.48
C SER A 139 -3.51 14.06 -5.42
N THR A 140 -2.69 14.81 -4.69
CA THR A 140 -3.15 15.76 -3.66
C THR A 140 -4.22 16.73 -4.20
N SER A 141 -4.04 17.29 -5.40
CA SER A 141 -5.01 18.22 -6.01
C SER A 141 -6.35 17.55 -6.33
N THR A 142 -6.31 16.30 -6.80
CA THR A 142 -7.53 15.52 -7.07
C THR A 142 -8.26 15.09 -5.80
N ILE A 143 -7.52 14.75 -4.72
CA ILE A 143 -8.13 14.43 -3.42
C ILE A 143 -8.88 15.64 -2.86
N ALA A 144 -8.38 16.86 -3.10
CA ALA A 144 -9.03 18.09 -2.65
C ALA A 144 -10.27 18.49 -3.48
N SER A 145 -10.31 18.11 -4.76
CA SER A 145 -11.34 18.58 -5.70
C SER A 145 -12.54 17.65 -5.83
N VAL A 146 -12.36 16.36 -5.55
CA VAL A 146 -13.34 15.31 -5.87
C VAL A 146 -14.12 14.90 -4.62
N ASP A 147 -15.44 14.79 -4.75
CA ASP A 147 -16.33 14.37 -3.65
C ASP A 147 -16.40 12.84 -3.45
N HIS A 148 -16.14 12.07 -4.51
CA HIS A 148 -16.32 10.61 -4.53
C HIS A 148 -15.18 9.92 -5.30
N GLY A 149 -14.63 8.84 -4.75
CA GLY A 149 -13.66 8.04 -5.48
C GLY A 149 -12.74 7.22 -4.58
N ILE A 150 -11.87 6.45 -5.22
CA ILE A 150 -10.85 5.61 -4.58
C ILE A 150 -9.55 6.41 -4.53
N VAL A 151 -9.07 6.72 -3.34
CA VAL A 151 -7.82 7.46 -3.15
C VAL A 151 -6.61 6.55 -3.22
N ALA A 152 -6.71 5.36 -2.66
CA ALA A 152 -5.58 4.44 -2.62
C ALA A 152 -6.02 2.97 -2.59
N LYS A 153 -5.17 2.13 -3.17
CA LYS A 153 -5.31 0.67 -3.16
C LYS A 153 -4.32 0.09 -2.15
N SER A 154 -4.80 -0.73 -1.22
CA SER A 154 -3.95 -1.40 -0.24
C SER A 154 -2.96 -2.35 -0.94
N LYS A 155 -1.67 -2.20 -0.60
CA LYS A 155 -0.59 -3.09 -1.05
C LYS A 155 -0.27 -4.12 0.03
N ARG A 156 -0.10 -3.66 1.27
CA ARG A 156 0.21 -4.52 2.42
C ARG A 156 -0.46 -3.98 3.69
N VAL A 157 -1.31 -4.80 4.30
CA VAL A 157 -1.91 -4.50 5.62
C VAL A 157 -0.91 -4.87 6.71
N ILE A 158 -0.74 -3.97 7.68
CA ILE A 158 0.17 -4.13 8.83
C ILE A 158 -0.65 -4.36 10.10
N MET A 159 -1.66 -3.53 10.32
CA MET A 159 -2.51 -3.59 11.52
C MET A 159 -3.37 -4.86 11.55
N GLU A 160 -3.51 -5.43 12.73
CA GLU A 160 -4.35 -6.61 12.94
C GLU A 160 -5.84 -6.29 12.71
N ARG A 161 -6.59 -7.35 12.42
CA ARG A 161 -8.04 -7.27 12.23
C ARG A 161 -8.73 -7.10 13.58
N ASP A 162 -9.85 -6.39 13.60
CA ASP A 162 -10.70 -6.20 14.79
C ASP A 162 -10.05 -5.44 15.98
N VAL A 163 -8.89 -4.81 15.79
CA VAL A 163 -8.35 -3.79 16.73
C VAL A 163 -9.33 -2.62 16.87
N TYR A 164 -9.97 -2.23 15.76
CA TYR A 164 -11.03 -1.24 15.72
C TYR A 164 -12.39 -1.91 15.47
N GLY A 165 -13.44 -1.41 16.12
CA GLY A 165 -14.79 -1.95 15.97
C GLY A 165 -15.30 -1.86 14.52
N ARG A 166 -16.08 -2.86 14.09
CA ARG A 166 -16.70 -2.91 12.75
C ARG A 166 -17.80 -1.85 12.65
N LYS A 167 -17.54 -0.77 11.91
CA LYS A 167 -18.48 0.35 11.73
C LYS A 167 -19.09 0.44 10.33
N TRP A 168 -18.80 -0.50 9.43
CA TRP A 168 -19.42 -0.51 8.10
C TRP A 168 -20.93 -0.78 8.19
N GLY A 169 -21.74 -0.03 7.45
CA GLY A 169 -23.20 -0.20 7.44
C GLY A 169 -23.95 0.35 8.67
N LEU A 170 -23.27 1.14 9.53
CA LEU A 170 -23.88 1.94 10.61
C LEU A 170 -23.98 3.44 10.29
N GLY A 171 -23.61 3.85 9.06
CA GLY A 171 -23.69 5.26 8.65
C GLY A 171 -25.14 5.79 8.60
N PRO A 172 -25.35 7.12 8.65
CA PRO A 172 -26.68 7.73 8.68
C PRO A 172 -27.60 7.24 7.57
N VAL A 173 -27.06 7.12 6.35
CA VAL A 173 -27.78 6.62 5.16
C VAL A 173 -28.12 5.13 5.28
N ALA A 174 -27.21 4.31 5.80
CA ALA A 174 -27.43 2.88 5.97
C ALA A 174 -28.46 2.58 7.09
N SER A 175 -28.42 3.36 8.17
CA SER A 175 -29.38 3.27 9.28
C SER A 175 -30.77 3.73 8.83
N LYS A 176 -30.89 4.85 8.10
CA LYS A 176 -32.15 5.28 7.45
C LYS A 176 -32.69 4.20 6.51
N LYS A 177 -31.84 3.57 5.69
CA LYS A 177 -32.25 2.46 4.81
C LYS A 177 -32.83 1.30 5.61
N LYS A 178 -32.16 0.89 6.70
CA LYS A 178 -32.64 -0.18 7.59
C LYS A 178 -33.95 0.18 8.29
N GLN A 179 -34.13 1.44 8.69
CA GLN A 179 -35.38 1.94 9.27
C GLN A 179 -36.52 1.91 8.23
N MET A 180 -36.30 2.46 7.03
CA MET A 180 -37.32 2.45 5.98
C MET A 180 -37.71 1.04 5.50
N VAL A 181 -36.79 0.07 5.57
CA VAL A 181 -37.11 -1.35 5.33
C VAL A 181 -37.97 -1.92 6.46
N LYS A 182 -37.73 -1.55 7.72
CA LYS A 182 -38.59 -1.92 8.86
C LYS A 182 -39.97 -1.27 8.77
N ASP A 183 -40.03 -0.04 8.30
CA ASP A 183 -41.25 0.74 8.13
C ASP A 183 -42.05 0.34 6.88
N GLY A 184 -41.55 -0.61 6.07
CA GLY A 184 -42.23 -1.13 4.87
C GLY A 184 -42.23 -0.17 3.66
N LEU A 185 -41.49 0.93 3.74
CA LEU A 185 -41.34 1.94 2.67
C LEU A 185 -40.37 1.48 1.56
N LEU A 186 -39.54 0.47 1.86
CA LEU A 186 -38.68 -0.24 0.91
C LEU A 186 -38.89 -1.75 1.00
N ASP A 187 -38.58 -2.45 -0.08
CA ASP A 187 -38.65 -3.92 -0.14
C ASP A 187 -37.64 -4.58 0.83
N LYS A 188 -37.79 -5.89 1.10
CA LYS A 188 -36.89 -6.71 1.96
C LYS A 188 -35.42 -6.61 1.54
N PHE A 189 -35.15 -6.36 0.26
CA PHE A 189 -33.80 -6.18 -0.29
C PHE A 189 -33.36 -4.70 -0.39
N GLY A 190 -34.17 -3.77 0.11
CA GLY A 190 -33.87 -2.35 0.12
C GLY A 190 -33.91 -1.68 -1.26
N LYS A 191 -34.74 -2.21 -2.18
CA LYS A 191 -35.06 -1.59 -3.48
C LYS A 191 -36.26 -0.65 -3.35
N PRO A 192 -36.34 0.43 -4.14
CA PRO A 192 -37.51 1.31 -4.16
C PRO A 192 -38.76 0.54 -4.61
N ASN A 193 -39.87 0.77 -3.92
CA ASN A 193 -41.21 0.27 -4.26
C ASN A 193 -42.15 1.47 -4.53
N SER A 194 -43.41 1.21 -4.86
CA SER A 194 -44.41 2.25 -5.15
C SER A 194 -44.63 3.26 -4.00
N THR A 195 -44.28 2.88 -2.77
CA THR A 195 -44.43 3.68 -1.54
C THR A 195 -43.17 4.47 -1.15
N THR A 196 -42.08 4.36 -1.92
CA THR A 196 -40.81 5.01 -1.55
C THR A 196 -40.85 6.52 -1.88
N PRO A 197 -40.53 7.41 -0.93
CA PRO A 197 -40.55 8.85 -1.18
C PRO A 197 -39.49 9.27 -2.20
N LYS A 198 -39.85 10.19 -3.11
CA LYS A 198 -38.97 10.70 -4.19
C LYS A 198 -37.67 11.35 -3.66
N SER A 199 -37.64 11.79 -2.40
CA SER A 199 -36.44 12.31 -1.74
C SER A 199 -35.35 11.25 -1.53
N TRP A 200 -35.72 10.00 -1.31
CA TRP A 200 -34.78 8.89 -1.08
C TRP A 200 -33.92 8.59 -2.33
N ALA A 201 -34.50 8.70 -3.53
CA ALA A 201 -33.78 8.49 -4.78
C ALA A 201 -32.70 9.54 -5.07
N LYS A 202 -32.81 10.75 -4.48
CA LYS A 202 -31.81 11.81 -4.62
C LYS A 202 -30.67 11.68 -3.59
N GLU A 203 -30.97 11.23 -2.38
CA GLU A 203 -29.96 11.03 -1.33
C GLU A 203 -29.19 9.70 -1.46
N TYR A 204 -29.81 8.67 -2.02
CA TYR A 204 -29.19 7.35 -2.14
C TYR A 204 -28.61 7.13 -3.55
N VAL A 205 -27.31 7.41 -3.70
CA VAL A 205 -26.56 6.99 -4.89
C VAL A 205 -26.37 5.46 -4.82
N GLN A 206 -27.07 4.73 -5.69
CA GLN A 206 -26.85 3.29 -5.87
C GLN A 206 -25.45 3.07 -6.44
N THR A 207 -24.52 2.62 -5.61
CA THR A 207 -23.16 2.21 -6.04
C THR A 207 -23.16 1.07 -7.05
N ASP A 208 -24.28 0.38 -7.24
CA ASP A 208 -24.44 -0.68 -8.25
C ASP A 208 -24.48 -0.13 -9.69
N LYS A 209 -24.93 1.13 -9.89
CA LYS A 209 -24.85 1.80 -11.20
C LYS A 209 -23.43 2.25 -11.54
N ALA A 210 -22.63 2.62 -10.53
CA ALA A 210 -21.23 2.97 -10.71
C ALA A 210 -20.35 1.76 -11.12
N LYS A 211 -20.78 0.52 -10.82
CA LYS A 211 -20.15 -0.69 -11.36
C LYS A 211 -20.43 -0.90 -12.84
N LYS A 212 -21.68 -0.70 -13.27
CA LYS A 212 -22.07 -0.81 -14.69
C LYS A 212 -21.43 0.29 -15.53
N GLU A 213 -21.44 1.52 -15.07
CA GLU A 213 -20.80 2.64 -15.77
C GLU A 213 -19.26 2.57 -15.79
N GLN A 214 -18.64 1.71 -14.97
CA GLN A 214 -17.20 1.41 -15.05
C GLN A 214 -16.92 0.24 -16.00
N GLU A 215 -17.74 -0.83 -15.98
CA GLU A 215 -17.65 -1.93 -16.95
C GLU A 215 -17.90 -1.43 -18.38
N ASP A 216 -18.93 -0.59 -18.58
CA ASP A 216 -19.28 -0.04 -19.90
C ASP A 216 -18.18 0.92 -20.45
N LYS A 217 -17.37 1.54 -19.58
CA LYS A 217 -16.25 2.42 -19.99
C LYS A 217 -14.96 1.65 -20.27
N GLU A 218 -14.71 0.55 -19.56
CA GLU A 218 -13.60 -0.35 -19.87
C GLU A 218 -13.84 -1.08 -21.20
N ASP A 219 -15.11 -1.42 -21.52
CA ASP A 219 -15.49 -2.03 -22.79
C ASP A 219 -15.42 -1.05 -23.99
N GLU A 220 -15.75 0.24 -23.80
CA GLU A 220 -15.62 1.27 -24.85
C GLU A 220 -14.14 1.62 -25.16
N GLU A 221 -13.25 1.62 -24.16
CA GLU A 221 -11.80 1.86 -24.37
C GLU A 221 -11.09 0.66 -25.03
N GLU A 222 -11.57 -0.58 -24.85
CA GLU A 222 -11.05 -1.76 -25.56
C GLU A 222 -11.50 -1.84 -27.03
N GLU A 223 -12.65 -1.27 -27.40
CA GLU A 223 -13.12 -1.27 -28.80
C GLU A 223 -12.41 -0.23 -29.71
N GLU A 224 -11.87 0.86 -29.16
CA GLU A 224 -11.20 1.92 -29.97
C GLU A 224 -9.71 1.65 -30.29
N ALA A 225 -9.09 0.59 -29.78
CA ALA A 225 -7.70 0.25 -30.12
C ALA A 225 -7.57 -0.42 -31.51
N PRO A 226 -6.70 0.05 -32.42
CA PRO A 226 -6.68 -0.45 -33.80
C PRO A 226 -6.07 -1.85 -33.91
N LYS A 227 -6.90 -2.81 -34.34
CA LYS A 227 -6.52 -4.19 -34.72
C LYS A 227 -5.43 -4.22 -35.81
N LYS A 228 -4.17 -4.49 -35.43
CA LYS A 228 -3.11 -4.89 -36.37
C LYS A 228 -3.39 -6.30 -36.88
N LYS A 229 -3.76 -6.38 -38.17
CA LYS A 229 -3.98 -7.60 -38.95
C LYS A 229 -2.76 -8.52 -38.96
N SER A 230 -2.94 -9.75 -38.51
CA SER A 230 -2.12 -10.88 -38.94
C SER A 230 -2.39 -11.17 -40.43
N LYS A 231 -1.34 -11.34 -41.23
CA LYS A 231 -1.43 -11.92 -42.58
C LYS A 231 -0.57 -13.18 -42.68
N LYS A 232 -1.31 -14.23 -43.01
CA LYS A 232 -1.04 -15.61 -43.37
C LYS A 232 0.10 -15.83 -44.39
N ALA A 233 0.72 -17.01 -44.23
CA ALA A 233 1.60 -17.76 -45.13
C ALA A 233 1.43 -17.58 -46.65
N VAL A 234 2.55 -17.60 -47.37
CA VAL A 234 2.65 -18.03 -48.76
C VAL A 234 3.76 -19.08 -48.90
N LYS A 235 3.38 -20.14 -49.60
CA LYS A 235 4.08 -21.38 -49.94
C LYS A 235 5.04 -21.14 -51.12
N GLN A 236 6.26 -21.67 -51.09
CA GLN A 236 7.05 -21.91 -52.30
C GLN A 236 7.86 -23.20 -52.12
N GLU A 237 7.48 -24.21 -52.93
CA GLU A 237 8.20 -25.47 -53.14
C GLU A 237 9.31 -25.23 -54.17
N VAL A 238 10.55 -25.67 -53.92
CA VAL A 238 11.44 -26.34 -54.89
C VAL A 238 12.35 -27.33 -54.13
N SER A 239 12.57 -28.46 -54.79
CA SER A 239 13.09 -29.78 -54.41
C SER A 239 14.61 -29.97 -54.30
N SER A 240 14.98 -31.15 -53.76
CA SER A 240 16.26 -31.91 -53.82
C SER A 240 17.41 -31.40 -52.94
N SER A 241 18.20 -32.20 -52.21
CA SER A 241 18.60 -33.62 -52.30
C SER A 241 19.19 -34.08 -50.94
N SER A 242 18.79 -35.24 -50.41
CA SER A 242 19.61 -36.44 -50.10
C SER A 242 20.82 -36.33 -49.14
N ASP A 243 20.87 -37.34 -48.25
CA ASP A 243 22.00 -37.97 -47.54
C ASP A 243 22.43 -37.51 -46.14
N SER A 244 22.09 -38.36 -45.17
CA SER A 244 22.99 -39.21 -44.37
C SER A 244 24.31 -38.61 -43.87
N GLU A 245 24.41 -38.40 -42.55
CA GLU A 245 25.42 -38.95 -41.61
C GLU A 245 25.14 -38.47 -40.18
#